data_AF-A0A8X6QVS6-F1
#
_entry.id   AF-A0A8X6QVS6-F1
#
_cell.length_a   1.000
_cell.length_b   1.000
_cell.length_c   1.000
_cell.angle_alpha   90.00
_cell.angle_beta   90.00
_cell.angle_gamma   90.00
#
_symmetry.space_group_name_H-M   'P 1'
#
loop_
_entity.id
_entity.type
_entity.pdbx_description
1 polymer ?
#
loop_
_entity_poly.entity_id
_entity_poly.type
_entity_poly.pdbx_seq_one_letter_code
_entity_poly.pdbx_strand_id
1 'polypeptide(L)'
;MFNQGQNSCIFVSGSKTLGVMHQNKKYYFTDSHACGERGAPARGYNGKAYIIECDTIEELVRILRRVVGSSSTAFAMYYIDVVPIDVENDELEEPQPIEDIVEHEPEPENNLPFVSMQTAVMAPIDYNQSIVENELEVSENVNEIVRKTKDNIVNVNHEKRAEEYAWYYLFPYGVHGLNEDRPVKITTLDYFQSRIVGQDTRFQRTDYLFYALHMMEYDRIRSTINTCGKKIRGKEGAIEDVHIQMRSIRGSSAYWRTAMNELIAFIKCVGPPAWFITLSCNDLNWLDMRKALLIADKRPGVDPASICIDEAQQLIEMYLVVLSRHFSRRVNAFMSHIKRNPGFLGGQVVDHWWRIEFQNRGSPHLHLLVWIRNVPSFDTPEGIALIDKVVSCSYPSEEEDPQMYNLVNRNQIHRHTHTCFKRKAHLCRFAFPRKPSRETKIIDENSPEFLQNGGRFCELRRAAHEKWVNNYCPEVLEFWDGNMDIQPCGSNEALAHYVTKYIAKAEPEDLNDGVKQAINRIRQEESDIQRKLFKICMRILKERQVSACECAYRLCHLPLRSGSRKCIFLNA
;
A
#
# COMPACT_ATOMS: atom_id res chain seq x y z
N MET A 1 -21.21 6.84 28.63
CA MET A 1 -20.77 6.73 27.22
C MET A 1 -20.69 5.30 26.72
N PHE A 2 -20.62 4.28 27.57
CA PHE A 2 -20.61 2.88 27.14
C PHE A 2 -21.67 2.11 27.92
N ASN A 3 -22.44 1.27 27.24
CA ASN A 3 -23.40 0.35 27.87
C ASN A 3 -22.68 -0.98 28.22
N GLN A 4 -23.30 -1.81 29.06
CA GLN A 4 -22.78 -3.16 29.34
C GLN A 4 -22.63 -3.94 28.02
N GLY A 5 -21.39 -4.38 27.74
CA GLY A 5 -21.02 -5.10 26.51
C GLY A 5 -20.33 -4.25 25.44
N GLN A 6 -20.50 -2.93 25.43
CA GLN A 6 -19.92 -2.06 24.39
C GLN A 6 -18.59 -1.46 24.86
N ASN A 7 -17.48 -1.96 24.33
CA ASN A 7 -16.12 -1.53 24.73
C ASN A 7 -15.41 -0.64 23.69
N SER A 8 -16.04 -0.32 22.56
CA SER A 8 -15.43 0.59 21.58
C SER A 8 -16.44 1.35 20.73
N CYS A 9 -16.13 2.61 20.44
CA CYS A 9 -16.91 3.47 19.55
C CYS A 9 -16.01 4.37 18.70
N ILE A 10 -16.54 4.81 17.56
CA ILE A 10 -15.97 5.86 16.74
C ILE A 10 -16.61 7.18 17.15
N PHE A 11 -15.78 8.17 17.45
CA PHE A 11 -16.17 9.53 17.75
C PHE A 11 -15.94 10.40 16.50
N VAL A 12 -17.00 10.97 15.93
CA VAL A 12 -16.94 11.80 14.71
C VAL A 12 -17.37 13.22 15.05
N SER A 13 -16.58 14.19 14.58
CA SER A 13 -16.82 15.61 14.82
C SER A 13 -16.19 16.46 13.72
N GLY A 14 -17.04 17.07 12.88
CA GLY A 14 -16.58 17.79 11.69
C GLY A 14 -15.79 16.88 10.74
N SER A 15 -14.55 17.26 10.43
CA SER A 15 -13.65 16.48 9.58
C SER A 15 -12.78 15.46 10.33
N LYS A 16 -12.85 15.41 11.67
CA LYS A 16 -12.07 14.47 12.48
C LYS A 16 -12.88 13.22 12.83
N THR A 17 -12.23 12.08 12.74
CA THR A 17 -12.72 10.80 13.22
C THR A 17 -11.70 10.19 14.16
N LEU A 18 -12.14 9.76 15.34
CA LEU A 18 -11.28 9.36 16.45
C LEU A 18 -11.79 8.03 17.00
N GLY A 19 -10.91 7.05 17.19
CA GLY A 19 -11.25 5.80 17.87
C GLY A 19 -11.25 6.01 19.38
N VAL A 20 -12.28 5.49 20.07
CA VAL A 20 -12.32 5.40 21.52
C VAL A 20 -12.58 3.95 21.92
N MET A 21 -11.78 3.45 22.84
CA MET A 21 -11.93 2.12 23.44
C MET A 21 -11.99 2.27 24.95
N HIS A 22 -12.85 1.48 25.62
CA HIS A 22 -12.94 1.40 27.07
C HIS A 22 -12.62 -0.03 27.49
N GLN A 23 -11.50 -0.21 28.19
CA GLN A 23 -10.98 -1.51 28.60
C GLN A 23 -10.27 -1.36 29.95
N ASN A 24 -10.35 -2.37 30.82
CA ASN A 24 -9.68 -2.38 32.13
C ASN A 24 -9.96 -1.14 33.01
N LYS A 25 -11.17 -0.56 32.90
CA LYS A 25 -11.63 0.69 33.54
C LYS A 25 -10.92 1.97 33.07
N LYS A 26 -10.12 1.91 31.99
CA LYS A 26 -9.48 3.05 31.36
C LYS A 26 -10.05 3.33 29.97
N TYR A 27 -9.85 4.55 29.49
CA TYR A 27 -10.28 5.00 28.17
C TYR A 27 -9.06 5.25 27.28
N TYR A 28 -9.02 4.59 26.13
CA TYR A 28 -7.96 4.74 25.13
C TYR A 28 -8.51 5.51 23.94
N PHE A 29 -7.85 6.61 23.59
CA PHE A 29 -8.27 7.56 22.57
C PHE A 29 -7.22 7.69 21.48
N THR A 30 -7.59 7.50 20.21
CA THR A 30 -6.65 7.60 19.08
C THR A 30 -6.85 8.90 18.30
N ASP A 31 -5.83 9.77 18.24
CA ASP A 31 -5.82 10.91 17.29
C ASP A 31 -4.84 10.63 16.15
N SER A 32 -5.37 10.66 14.92
CA SER A 32 -4.62 10.50 13.68
C SER A 32 -3.90 11.77 13.23
N HIS A 33 -4.09 12.90 13.93
CA HIS A 33 -3.49 14.19 13.62
C HIS A 33 -2.59 14.70 14.74
N ALA A 34 -1.61 15.54 14.38
CA ALA A 34 -0.54 15.98 15.29
C ALA A 34 -1.06 16.82 16.47
N CYS A 35 -1.29 16.17 17.60
CA CYS A 35 -1.50 16.78 18.91
C CYS A 35 -0.29 16.52 19.82
N GLY A 36 0.04 17.47 20.69
CA GLY A 36 0.99 17.24 21.78
C GLY A 36 0.38 16.38 22.89
N GLU A 37 1.21 16.02 23.89
CA GLU A 37 0.92 15.11 25.03
C GLU A 37 -0.37 15.37 25.85
N ARG A 38 -1.10 16.48 25.58
CA ARG A 38 -2.34 16.86 26.27
C ARG A 38 -3.47 17.30 25.32
N GLY A 39 -3.44 16.81 24.07
CA GLY A 39 -4.49 17.03 23.06
C GLY A 39 -4.51 18.43 22.42
N ALA A 40 -3.44 19.21 22.55
CA ALA A 40 -3.35 20.55 21.97
C ALA A 40 -2.70 20.51 20.57
N PRO A 41 -3.20 21.28 19.58
CA PRO A 41 -2.57 21.40 18.26
C PRO A 41 -1.23 22.14 18.39
N ALA A 42 -0.13 21.40 18.31
CA ALA A 42 1.20 21.94 18.59
C ALA A 42 1.88 22.47 17.31
N ARG A 43 2.02 23.80 17.21
CA ARG A 43 2.84 24.43 16.17
C ARG A 43 4.28 23.90 16.26
N GLY A 44 4.70 23.15 15.23
CA GLY A 44 6.08 22.65 15.10
C GLY A 44 6.33 21.20 15.52
N TYR A 45 5.30 20.40 15.85
CA TYR A 45 5.48 18.99 16.21
C TYR A 45 5.32 18.00 15.04
N ASN A 46 5.93 16.83 15.21
CA ASN A 46 6.54 16.08 14.10
C ASN A 46 5.63 15.00 13.45
N GLY A 47 4.34 15.31 13.22
CA GLY A 47 3.43 14.49 12.39
C GLY A 47 3.24 13.04 12.86
N LYS A 48 3.23 12.78 14.18
CA LYS A 48 2.94 11.46 14.75
C LYS A 48 1.50 11.41 15.27
N ALA A 49 0.81 10.30 14.97
CA ALA A 49 -0.43 9.92 15.64
C ALA A 49 -0.12 9.40 17.05
N TYR A 50 -1.08 9.55 17.97
CA TYR A 50 -0.95 9.12 19.36
C TYR A 50 -2.18 8.32 19.82
N ILE A 51 -1.94 7.35 20.69
CA ILE A 51 -2.96 6.81 21.59
C ILE A 51 -2.78 7.53 22.93
N ILE A 52 -3.84 8.12 23.44
CA ILE A 52 -3.86 8.81 24.73
C ILE A 52 -4.70 7.94 25.68
N GLU A 53 -4.06 7.45 26.73
CA GLU A 53 -4.76 6.84 27.86
C GLU A 53 -5.39 7.95 28.71
N CYS A 54 -6.61 7.74 29.16
CA CYS A 54 -7.35 8.62 30.08
C CYS A 54 -7.91 7.77 31.22
N ASP A 55 -7.61 8.13 32.46
CA ASP A 55 -8.07 7.38 33.64
C ASP A 55 -9.56 7.62 33.93
N THR A 56 -10.13 8.71 33.39
CA THR A 56 -11.53 9.11 33.60
C THR A 56 -12.23 9.54 32.32
N ILE A 57 -13.56 9.44 32.30
CA ILE A 57 -14.39 9.90 31.19
C ILE A 57 -14.37 11.43 31.06
N GLU A 58 -14.23 12.15 32.17
CA GLU A 58 -14.10 13.61 32.22
C GLU A 58 -12.80 14.08 31.55
N GLU A 59 -11.71 13.32 31.73
CA GLU A 59 -10.43 13.57 31.06
C GLU A 59 -10.51 13.30 29.55
N LEU A 60 -11.09 12.17 29.15
CA LEU A 60 -11.37 11.83 27.75
C LEU A 60 -12.15 12.97 27.08
N VAL A 61 -13.27 13.42 27.67
CA VAL A 61 -14.10 14.51 27.13
C VAL A 61 -13.35 15.84 27.07
N ARG A 62 -12.50 16.14 28.06
CA ARG A 62 -11.66 17.35 28.09
C ARG A 62 -10.62 17.33 26.97
N ILE A 63 -10.01 16.19 26.68
CA ILE A 63 -9.00 16.01 25.63
C ILE A 63 -9.67 16.06 24.25
N LEU A 64 -10.78 15.35 24.06
CA LEU A 64 -11.61 15.41 22.85
C LEU A 64 -11.94 16.86 22.45
N ARG A 65 -12.44 17.68 23.39
CA ARG A 65 -12.77 19.09 23.14
C ARG A 65 -11.57 19.95 22.71
N ARG A 66 -10.34 19.62 23.12
CA ARG A 66 -9.12 20.30 22.64
C ARG A 66 -8.75 19.84 21.23
N VAL A 67 -8.86 18.54 20.97
CA VAL A 67 -8.55 17.93 19.67
C VAL A 67 -9.45 18.45 18.55
N VAL A 68 -10.75 18.62 18.78
CA VAL A 68 -11.69 19.12 17.75
C VAL A 68 -11.95 20.63 17.77
N GLY A 69 -11.37 21.36 18.73
CA GLY A 69 -11.57 22.79 18.91
C GLY A 69 -12.88 23.16 19.60
N SER A 70 -12.86 24.28 20.33
CA SER A 70 -13.94 24.74 21.21
C SER A 70 -15.21 25.22 20.52
N SER A 71 -15.22 25.32 19.18
CA SER A 71 -16.39 25.67 18.37
C SER A 71 -17.27 24.47 17.97
N SER A 72 -16.80 23.23 18.19
CA SER A 72 -17.59 22.02 17.90
C SER A 72 -18.55 21.72 19.05
N THR A 73 -19.86 21.95 18.83
CA THR A 73 -20.91 21.80 19.85
C THR A 73 -21.64 20.45 19.82
N ALA A 74 -21.43 19.62 18.81
CA ALA A 74 -22.08 18.33 18.63
C ALA A 74 -21.08 17.24 18.21
N PHE A 75 -21.33 16.00 18.65
CA PHE A 75 -20.49 14.83 18.42
C PHE A 75 -21.37 13.64 18.04
N ALA A 76 -20.96 12.86 17.03
CA ALA A 76 -21.60 11.60 16.71
C ALA A 76 -20.77 10.43 17.26
N MET A 77 -21.43 9.49 17.95
CA MET A 77 -20.82 8.27 18.48
C MET A 77 -21.39 7.06 17.75
N TYR A 78 -20.53 6.27 17.11
CA TYR A 78 -20.89 5.03 16.44
C TYR A 78 -20.27 3.86 17.21
N TYR A 79 -21.08 3.11 17.95
CA TYR A 79 -20.61 1.92 18.66
C TYR A 79 -20.19 0.83 17.66
N ILE A 80 -19.11 0.12 17.95
CA ILE A 80 -18.66 -1.02 17.16
C ILE A 80 -18.85 -2.27 18.00
N ASP A 81 -19.89 -3.03 17.68
CA ASP A 81 -20.12 -4.37 18.19
C ASP A 81 -19.56 -5.38 17.17
N VAL A 82 -18.80 -6.38 17.65
CA VAL A 82 -18.07 -7.34 16.81
C VAL A 82 -18.48 -8.75 17.20
N VAL A 83 -18.94 -9.55 16.23
CA VAL A 83 -19.39 -10.93 16.44
C VAL A 83 -18.70 -11.84 15.42
N PRO A 84 -18.04 -12.93 15.83
CA PRO A 84 -17.48 -13.93 14.91
C PRO A 84 -18.59 -14.76 14.27
N ILE A 85 -18.39 -15.15 13.01
CA ILE A 85 -19.31 -16.02 12.25
C ILE A 85 -18.45 -17.02 11.48
N ASP A 86 -18.68 -18.32 11.72
CA ASP A 86 -18.08 -19.40 10.94
C ASP A 86 -18.96 -19.73 9.72
N VAL A 87 -18.33 -20.07 8.59
CA VAL A 87 -19.00 -20.41 7.33
C VAL A 87 -18.29 -21.63 6.73
N GLU A 88 -19.05 -22.68 6.43
CA GLU A 88 -18.54 -23.89 5.78
C GLU A 88 -18.14 -23.58 4.32
N ASN A 89 -16.95 -24.02 3.92
CA ASN A 89 -16.39 -23.77 2.59
C ASN A 89 -16.51 -25.03 1.72
N ASP A 90 -17.19 -24.92 0.59
CA ASP A 90 -17.08 -25.87 -0.52
C ASP A 90 -16.57 -25.17 -1.80
N GLU A 91 -15.74 -25.93 -2.53
CA GLU A 91 -15.32 -25.74 -3.94
C GLU A 91 -14.53 -24.47 -4.35
N LEU A 92 -13.19 -24.54 -4.26
CA LEU A 92 -12.25 -23.91 -5.20
C LEU A 92 -10.97 -24.78 -5.33
N GLU A 93 -10.65 -25.28 -6.52
CA GLU A 93 -9.47 -26.15 -6.78
C GLU A 93 -8.17 -25.37 -7.13
N GLU A 94 -7.01 -25.92 -6.72
CA GLU A 94 -5.66 -25.41 -7.05
C GLU A 94 -4.96 -26.29 -8.13
N PRO A 95 -4.30 -25.72 -9.16
CA PRO A 95 -3.44 -26.47 -10.09
C PRO A 95 -1.96 -26.56 -9.65
N GLN A 96 -1.27 -27.63 -10.07
CA GLN A 96 0.02 -28.14 -9.54
C GLN A 96 1.29 -27.72 -10.34
N PRO A 97 2.53 -27.87 -9.78
CA PRO A 97 3.80 -27.30 -10.30
C PRO A 97 4.78 -28.32 -10.96
N ILE A 98 5.88 -27.85 -11.59
CA ILE A 98 7.07 -28.62 -12.05
C ILE A 98 8.38 -27.76 -11.97
N GLU A 99 9.54 -28.41 -11.71
CA GLU A 99 10.92 -27.97 -11.34
C GLU A 99 11.92 -27.82 -12.54
N ASP A 100 13.26 -27.55 -12.45
CA ASP A 100 14.16 -26.57 -11.74
C ASP A 100 15.60 -26.62 -12.37
N ILE A 101 16.71 -26.27 -11.65
CA ILE A 101 18.18 -26.50 -11.92
C ILE A 101 18.87 -25.58 -12.98
N VAL A 102 20.13 -25.06 -12.90
CA VAL A 102 21.19 -24.80 -11.87
C VAL A 102 22.13 -23.63 -12.35
N GLU A 103 23.02 -23.15 -11.48
CA GLU A 103 23.87 -21.93 -11.44
C GLU A 103 25.13 -21.84 -12.34
N HIS A 104 25.72 -20.62 -12.49
CA HIS A 104 27.01 -20.25 -11.84
C HIS A 104 27.38 -18.73 -11.94
N GLU A 105 28.26 -18.30 -11.03
CA GLU A 105 28.75 -16.94 -10.71
C GLU A 105 30.04 -16.54 -11.51
N PRO A 106 30.59 -15.28 -11.55
CA PRO A 106 30.86 -14.45 -10.35
C PRO A 106 30.99 -12.89 -10.41
N GLU A 107 30.91 -12.30 -9.20
CA GLU A 107 31.68 -11.17 -8.60
C GLU A 107 31.67 -9.72 -9.19
N PRO A 108 31.89 -8.65 -8.36
CA PRO A 108 31.17 -7.38 -8.52
C PRO A 108 32.00 -6.08 -8.44
N GLU A 109 31.68 -5.10 -9.29
CA GLU A 109 31.93 -3.68 -8.98
C GLU A 109 30.80 -2.79 -9.51
N ASN A 110 30.14 -2.01 -8.64
CA ASN A 110 30.22 -0.53 -8.64
C ASN A 110 29.13 0.20 -7.82
N ASN A 111 29.46 1.44 -7.44
CA ASN A 111 28.53 2.41 -6.87
C ASN A 111 27.51 2.87 -7.93
N LEU A 112 26.28 2.33 -7.90
CA LEU A 112 25.23 2.76 -8.83
C LEU A 112 24.68 4.17 -8.49
N PRO A 113 24.54 5.06 -9.47
CA PRO A 113 24.01 6.41 -9.28
C PRO A 113 22.51 6.42 -8.98
N PHE A 114 22.03 7.53 -8.41
CA PHE A 114 20.61 7.71 -8.07
C PHE A 114 19.73 7.78 -9.33
N VAL A 115 18.94 6.74 -9.58
CA VAL A 115 18.02 6.62 -10.72
C VAL A 115 16.78 7.50 -10.52
N SER A 116 16.36 8.20 -11.57
CA SER A 116 15.16 9.05 -11.57
C SER A 116 13.88 8.21 -11.62
N MET A 117 12.95 8.47 -10.71
CA MET A 117 11.75 7.64 -10.53
C MET A 117 10.63 8.08 -11.48
N GLN A 118 10.19 7.19 -12.38
CA GLN A 118 9.04 7.44 -13.25
C GLN A 118 7.74 7.41 -12.43
N THR A 119 7.26 8.59 -12.05
CA THR A 119 5.97 8.81 -11.38
C THR A 119 5.11 9.76 -12.21
N ALA A 120 3.80 9.57 -12.18
CA ALA A 120 2.86 10.48 -12.82
C ALA A 120 1.77 10.92 -11.84
N VAL A 121 1.25 12.13 -12.11
CA VAL A 121 -0.03 12.61 -11.59
C VAL A 121 -1.08 12.50 -12.69
N MET A 122 -2.34 12.25 -12.32
CA MET A 122 -3.39 11.98 -13.31
C MET A 122 -3.84 13.28 -13.99
N ALA A 123 -3.97 13.26 -15.32
CA ALA A 123 -4.42 14.43 -16.08
C ALA A 123 -5.89 14.77 -15.74
N PRO A 124 -6.27 16.04 -15.55
CA PRO A 124 -7.66 16.40 -15.35
C PRO A 124 -8.47 16.15 -16.63
N ILE A 125 -9.64 15.51 -16.50
CA ILE A 125 -10.71 15.62 -17.48
C ILE A 125 -11.78 16.52 -16.88
N ASP A 126 -12.03 17.65 -17.53
CA ASP A 126 -13.09 18.57 -17.12
C ASP A 126 -14.46 17.93 -17.29
N TYR A 127 -15.30 18.11 -16.28
CA TYR A 127 -16.66 17.57 -16.28
C TYR A 127 -17.53 18.19 -17.39
N ASN A 128 -17.33 19.49 -17.66
CA ASN A 128 -17.97 20.22 -18.76
C ASN A 128 -16.98 20.38 -19.91
N GLN A 129 -16.69 19.29 -20.62
CA GLN A 129 -16.23 19.44 -22.00
C GLN A 129 -17.38 20.03 -22.80
N SER A 130 -17.15 21.16 -23.46
CA SER A 130 -18.21 21.92 -24.12
C SER A 130 -18.85 21.09 -25.25
N ILE A 131 -20.17 21.22 -25.39
CA ILE A 131 -20.97 20.53 -26.42
C ILE A 131 -20.84 21.28 -27.77
N VAL A 132 -19.65 21.78 -28.09
CA VAL A 132 -19.42 22.43 -29.38
C VAL A 132 -19.49 21.33 -30.44
N GLU A 133 -20.21 21.61 -31.52
CA GLU A 133 -20.26 20.71 -32.67
C GLU A 133 -18.83 20.46 -33.19
N ASN A 134 -18.55 19.24 -33.64
CA ASN A 134 -17.23 18.81 -34.09
C ASN A 134 -16.87 19.41 -35.47
N GLU A 135 -16.98 20.73 -35.60
CA GLU A 135 -16.55 21.45 -36.79
C GLU A 135 -15.02 21.50 -36.82
N LEU A 136 -14.46 20.65 -37.68
CA LEU A 136 -13.05 20.69 -38.05
C LEU A 136 -12.82 21.89 -38.99
N GLU A 137 -11.74 22.61 -38.73
CA GLU A 137 -11.16 23.57 -39.65
C GLU A 137 -9.99 22.90 -40.35
N VAL A 138 -9.97 22.99 -41.69
CA VAL A 138 -8.89 22.42 -42.50
C VAL A 138 -7.69 23.35 -42.39
N SER A 139 -6.67 22.96 -41.61
CA SER A 139 -5.39 23.67 -41.61
C SER A 139 -4.72 23.52 -42.97
N GLU A 140 -3.97 24.56 -43.38
CA GLU A 140 -3.07 24.48 -44.53
C GLU A 140 -1.92 23.48 -44.29
N ASN A 141 -1.65 23.14 -43.02
CA ASN A 141 -0.71 22.10 -42.63
C ASN A 141 -1.41 20.73 -42.55
N VAL A 142 -1.06 19.82 -43.46
CA VAL A 142 -1.63 18.46 -43.56
C VAL A 142 -1.46 17.61 -42.29
N ASN A 143 -0.52 17.97 -41.41
CA ASN A 143 -0.28 17.30 -40.13
C ASN A 143 -1.05 17.91 -38.94
N GLU A 144 -1.91 18.90 -39.18
CA GLU A 144 -2.60 19.66 -38.13
C GLU A 144 -4.13 19.59 -38.28
N ILE A 145 -4.81 19.26 -37.18
CA ILE A 145 -6.27 19.28 -37.09
C ILE A 145 -6.67 20.34 -36.08
N VAL A 146 -7.30 21.41 -36.56
CA VAL A 146 -7.82 22.51 -35.74
C VAL A 146 -9.32 22.32 -35.57
N ARG A 147 -9.83 22.37 -34.33
CA ARG A 147 -11.28 22.47 -34.06
C ARG A 147 -11.63 23.92 -33.75
N LYS A 148 -12.81 24.38 -34.19
CA LYS A 148 -13.33 25.74 -33.91
C LYS A 148 -13.60 26.05 -32.43
N THR A 149 -13.34 25.12 -31.52
CA THR A 149 -13.38 25.34 -30.07
C THR A 149 -12.25 26.26 -29.62
N LYS A 150 -12.55 27.19 -28.70
CA LYS A 150 -11.62 28.19 -28.13
C LYS A 150 -10.22 27.68 -27.76
N ASP A 151 -10.12 26.43 -27.32
CA ASP A 151 -8.89 25.82 -26.78
C ASP A 151 -8.47 24.51 -27.50
N ASN A 152 -9.04 24.20 -28.69
CA ASN A 152 -8.85 22.94 -29.45
C ASN A 152 -9.03 21.63 -28.64
N ILE A 153 -9.87 21.63 -27.60
CA ILE A 153 -10.03 20.51 -26.67
C ILE A 153 -10.87 19.37 -27.30
N VAL A 154 -10.32 18.16 -27.30
CA VAL A 154 -11.05 16.94 -27.69
C VAL A 154 -12.09 16.59 -26.61
N ASN A 155 -13.38 16.60 -26.96
CA ASN A 155 -14.41 16.02 -26.10
C ASN A 155 -14.35 14.49 -26.20
N VAL A 156 -13.82 13.83 -25.16
CA VAL A 156 -13.59 12.37 -25.15
C VAL A 156 -14.87 11.54 -25.10
N ASN A 157 -16.02 12.18 -24.83
CA ASN A 157 -17.33 11.52 -24.91
C ASN A 157 -17.96 11.61 -26.31
N HIS A 158 -17.47 12.51 -27.18
CA HIS A 158 -17.94 12.66 -28.56
C HIS A 158 -16.99 12.03 -29.57
N GLU A 159 -15.68 12.14 -29.35
CA GLU A 159 -14.67 11.58 -30.23
C GLU A 159 -14.52 10.08 -29.97
N LYS A 160 -15.29 9.25 -30.70
CA LYS A 160 -15.26 7.78 -30.56
C LYS A 160 -13.83 7.24 -30.66
N ARG A 161 -13.00 7.79 -31.56
CA ARG A 161 -11.62 7.32 -31.86
C ARG A 161 -10.52 8.12 -31.14
N ALA A 162 -10.84 8.71 -29.99
CA ALA A 162 -9.92 9.59 -29.26
C ALA A 162 -8.64 8.87 -28.82
N GLU A 163 -8.73 7.57 -28.50
CA GLU A 163 -7.57 6.76 -28.15
C GLU A 163 -6.67 6.55 -29.38
N GLU A 164 -7.26 6.14 -30.50
CA GLU A 164 -6.52 5.82 -31.73
C GLU A 164 -5.84 7.06 -32.33
N TYR A 165 -6.45 8.24 -32.21
CA TYR A 165 -5.81 9.50 -32.63
C TYR A 165 -4.71 9.95 -31.65
N ALA A 166 -4.91 9.84 -30.34
CA ALA A 166 -3.89 10.20 -29.35
C ALA A 166 -2.67 9.25 -29.37
N TRP A 167 -2.89 7.98 -29.73
CA TRP A 167 -1.90 6.91 -29.70
C TRP A 167 -1.67 6.30 -31.09
N TYR A 168 -1.74 7.11 -32.17
CA TYR A 168 -1.71 6.65 -33.57
C TYR A 168 -0.55 5.67 -33.91
N TYR A 169 0.60 5.82 -33.26
CA TYR A 169 1.76 4.93 -33.43
C TYR A 169 1.59 3.54 -32.79
N LEU A 170 0.67 3.38 -31.83
CA LEU A 170 0.21 2.10 -31.30
C LEU A 170 -0.94 1.51 -32.14
N PHE A 171 -1.69 2.38 -32.83
CA PHE A 171 -2.86 2.06 -33.65
C PHE A 171 -2.58 2.32 -35.16
N PRO A 172 -1.68 1.55 -35.82
CA PRO A 172 -1.24 1.83 -37.20
C PRO A 172 -2.37 1.79 -38.26
N TYR A 173 -3.49 1.15 -37.94
CA TYR A 173 -4.69 1.08 -38.79
C TYR A 173 -5.87 1.90 -38.21
N GLY A 174 -5.69 2.54 -37.05
CA GLY A 174 -6.71 3.30 -36.34
C GLY A 174 -7.93 2.51 -35.85
N VAL A 175 -7.91 1.18 -35.91
CA VAL A 175 -9.03 0.30 -35.51
C VAL A 175 -8.79 -0.35 -34.15
N HIS A 176 -9.84 -0.95 -33.60
CA HIS A 176 -9.87 -1.70 -32.34
C HIS A 176 -9.74 -0.88 -31.05
N GLY A 177 -9.82 0.46 -31.09
CA GLY A 177 -9.84 1.31 -29.88
C GLY A 177 -11.01 1.04 -28.93
N LEU A 178 -10.96 1.57 -27.71
CA LEU A 178 -11.89 1.25 -26.62
C LEU A 178 -13.36 1.31 -27.06
N ASN A 179 -13.76 2.37 -27.75
CA ASN A 179 -15.15 2.63 -28.15
C ASN A 179 -15.57 2.02 -29.51
N GLU A 180 -14.74 1.16 -30.12
CA GLU A 180 -15.13 0.49 -31.37
C GLU A 180 -16.36 -0.41 -31.18
N ASP A 181 -17.28 -0.35 -32.14
CA ASP A 181 -18.50 -1.15 -32.14
C ASP A 181 -18.15 -2.64 -32.39
N ARG A 182 -18.52 -3.52 -31.45
CA ARG A 182 -18.14 -4.95 -31.44
C ARG A 182 -19.35 -5.86 -31.26
N PRO A 183 -19.36 -7.10 -31.81
CA PRO A 183 -20.45 -8.06 -31.62
C PRO A 183 -20.67 -8.44 -30.14
N VAL A 184 -19.58 -8.55 -29.38
CA VAL A 184 -19.60 -8.76 -27.92
C VAL A 184 -19.12 -7.47 -27.25
N LYS A 185 -19.91 -6.96 -26.31
CA LYS A 185 -19.55 -5.78 -25.54
C LYS A 185 -18.50 -6.12 -24.48
N ILE A 186 -17.33 -5.50 -24.60
CA ILE A 186 -16.20 -5.64 -23.69
C ILE A 186 -16.28 -4.50 -22.64
N THR A 187 -15.91 -4.74 -21.37
CA THR A 187 -15.82 -3.65 -20.39
C THR A 187 -14.49 -2.90 -20.50
N THR A 188 -14.44 -1.65 -20.03
CA THR A 188 -13.19 -0.86 -19.98
C THR A 188 -12.06 -1.60 -19.25
N LEU A 189 -12.39 -2.39 -18.23
CA LEU A 189 -11.43 -3.22 -17.51
C LEU A 189 -10.86 -4.33 -18.41
N ASP A 190 -11.73 -5.15 -19.00
CA ASP A 190 -11.32 -6.29 -19.84
C ASP A 190 -10.54 -5.82 -21.08
N TYR A 191 -10.93 -4.68 -21.65
CA TYR A 191 -10.24 -4.03 -22.76
C TYR A 191 -8.78 -3.73 -22.42
N PHE A 192 -8.51 -2.91 -21.41
CA PHE A 192 -7.14 -2.56 -21.05
C PHE A 192 -6.36 -3.78 -20.52
N GLN A 193 -6.99 -4.68 -19.76
CA GLN A 193 -6.33 -5.92 -19.33
C GLN A 193 -5.89 -6.79 -20.50
N SER A 194 -6.75 -6.99 -21.51
CA SER A 194 -6.42 -7.83 -22.68
C SER A 194 -5.23 -7.27 -23.47
N ARG A 195 -5.13 -5.93 -23.61
CA ARG A 195 -3.96 -5.27 -24.23
C ARG A 195 -2.69 -5.41 -23.39
N ILE A 196 -2.78 -5.14 -22.10
CA ILE A 196 -1.63 -5.03 -21.20
C ILE A 196 -1.05 -6.42 -20.86
N VAL A 197 -1.90 -7.43 -20.71
CA VAL A 197 -1.50 -8.81 -20.37
C VAL A 197 -1.25 -9.67 -21.62
N GLY A 198 -1.65 -9.18 -22.80
CA GLY A 198 -1.45 -9.85 -24.09
C GLY A 198 0.01 -9.94 -24.54
N GLN A 199 0.25 -10.73 -25.59
CA GLN A 199 1.58 -10.91 -26.19
C GLN A 199 2.11 -9.67 -26.91
N ASP A 200 1.23 -8.73 -27.28
CA ASP A 200 1.59 -7.47 -27.95
C ASP A 200 2.05 -6.44 -26.91
N THR A 201 3.35 -6.35 -26.70
CA THR A 201 3.98 -5.47 -25.71
C THR A 201 3.90 -3.97 -26.06
N ARG A 202 3.42 -3.59 -27.24
CA ARG A 202 3.31 -2.16 -27.66
C ARG A 202 2.47 -1.32 -26.69
N PHE A 203 1.47 -1.94 -26.05
CA PHE A 203 0.58 -1.31 -25.06
C PHE A 203 1.09 -1.41 -23.61
N GLN A 204 2.31 -1.91 -23.38
CA GLN A 204 2.91 -2.01 -22.04
C GLN A 204 3.85 -0.84 -21.70
N ARG A 205 3.98 0.15 -22.60
CA ARG A 205 4.76 1.38 -22.38
C ARG A 205 4.22 2.20 -21.21
N THR A 206 5.11 2.77 -20.40
CA THR A 206 4.75 3.56 -19.21
C THR A 206 3.74 4.68 -19.48
N ASP A 207 3.88 5.40 -20.59
CA ASP A 207 2.99 6.50 -20.99
C ASP A 207 1.56 6.00 -21.25
N TYR A 208 1.39 4.94 -22.03
CA TYR A 208 0.09 4.31 -22.29
C TYR A 208 -0.48 3.63 -21.04
N LEU A 209 0.35 3.02 -20.18
CA LEU A 209 -0.10 2.44 -18.91
C LEU A 209 -0.75 3.52 -18.01
N PHE A 210 -0.11 4.69 -17.84
CA PHE A 210 -0.72 5.78 -17.07
C PHE A 210 -2.03 6.28 -17.67
N TYR A 211 -2.14 6.34 -19.00
CA TYR A 211 -3.41 6.64 -19.69
C TYR A 211 -4.48 5.57 -19.45
N ALA A 212 -4.15 4.29 -19.59
CA ALA A 212 -5.05 3.17 -19.36
C ALA A 212 -5.58 3.17 -17.91
N LEU A 213 -4.71 3.40 -16.93
CA LEU A 213 -5.11 3.49 -15.52
C LEU A 213 -6.07 4.67 -15.32
N HIS A 214 -5.76 5.82 -15.92
CA HIS A 214 -6.61 6.99 -15.86
C HIS A 214 -8.00 6.76 -16.46
N MET A 215 -8.11 6.12 -17.61
CA MET A 215 -9.40 5.75 -18.21
C MET A 215 -10.18 4.77 -17.33
N MET A 216 -9.51 3.77 -16.75
CA MET A 216 -10.15 2.84 -15.82
C MET A 216 -10.61 3.49 -14.51
N GLU A 217 -9.89 4.47 -13.96
CA GLU A 217 -10.31 5.20 -12.76
C GLU A 217 -11.43 6.20 -13.07
N TYR A 218 -11.37 6.90 -14.20
CA TYR A 218 -12.42 7.78 -14.71
C TYR A 218 -13.75 7.05 -14.85
N ASP A 219 -13.77 5.91 -15.56
CA ASP A 219 -15.00 5.12 -15.75
C ASP A 219 -15.54 4.54 -14.44
N ARG A 220 -14.63 4.15 -13.53
CA ARG A 220 -15.02 3.68 -12.20
C ARG A 220 -15.66 4.78 -11.36
N ILE A 221 -15.13 6.00 -11.41
CA ILE A 221 -15.72 7.19 -10.77
C ILE A 221 -17.11 7.45 -11.37
N ARG A 222 -17.21 7.53 -12.70
CA ARG A 222 -18.47 7.77 -13.42
C ARG A 222 -19.54 6.72 -13.07
N SER A 223 -19.18 5.44 -13.06
CA SER A 223 -20.06 4.33 -12.67
C SER A 223 -20.47 4.39 -11.18
N THR A 224 -19.54 4.71 -10.29
CA THR A 224 -19.81 4.89 -8.85
C THR A 224 -20.80 6.04 -8.62
N ILE A 225 -20.56 7.20 -9.23
CA ILE A 225 -21.43 8.39 -9.11
C ILE A 225 -22.81 8.12 -9.71
N ASN A 226 -22.91 7.47 -10.86
CA ASN A 226 -24.20 7.08 -11.45
C ASN A 226 -24.99 6.13 -10.52
N THR A 227 -24.30 5.22 -9.84
CA THR A 227 -24.92 4.29 -8.88
C THR A 227 -25.37 5.01 -7.60
N CYS A 228 -24.53 5.88 -7.04
CA CYS A 228 -24.85 6.69 -5.86
C CYS A 228 -25.97 7.70 -6.15
N GLY A 229 -25.93 8.37 -7.29
CA GLY A 229 -26.92 9.35 -7.72
C GLY A 229 -28.33 8.77 -7.90
N LYS A 230 -28.47 7.47 -8.18
CA LYS A 230 -29.77 6.77 -8.15
C LYS A 230 -30.29 6.56 -6.72
N LYS A 231 -29.40 6.28 -5.76
CA LYS A 231 -29.76 6.07 -4.34
C LYS A 231 -30.11 7.36 -3.58
N ILE A 232 -29.58 8.51 -4.01
CA ILE A 232 -29.80 9.81 -3.34
C ILE A 232 -31.16 10.44 -3.70
N ARG A 233 -31.78 10.06 -4.83
CA ARG A 233 -33.08 10.60 -5.32
C ARG A 233 -34.33 10.25 -4.48
N GLY A 234 -34.16 9.85 -3.21
CA GLY A 234 -35.24 9.53 -2.29
C GLY A 234 -34.94 9.85 -0.81
N LYS A 235 -33.86 10.59 -0.52
CA LYS A 235 -33.56 11.08 0.84
C LYS A 235 -33.07 12.52 0.78
N GLU A 236 -33.83 13.44 1.37
CA GLU A 236 -33.29 14.75 1.74
C GLU A 236 -32.29 14.54 2.88
N GLY A 237 -31.01 14.83 2.65
CA GLY A 237 -29.99 14.73 3.69
C GLY A 237 -28.59 14.40 3.17
N ALA A 238 -27.69 15.35 3.38
CA ALA A 238 -26.23 15.25 3.44
C ALA A 238 -25.49 14.34 2.42
N ILE A 239 -24.59 14.96 1.65
CA ILE A 239 -23.42 14.28 1.05
C ILE A 239 -22.39 14.03 2.16
N GLU A 240 -22.77 13.29 3.20
CA GLU A 240 -22.01 13.25 4.45
C GLU A 240 -20.72 12.44 4.32
N ASP A 241 -20.69 11.48 3.39
CA ASP A 241 -19.51 10.63 3.18
C ASP A 241 -19.16 10.40 1.70
N VAL A 242 -18.56 11.44 1.09
CA VAL A 242 -17.73 11.31 -0.12
C VAL A 242 -16.71 10.18 0.06
N HIS A 243 -16.19 10.02 1.28
CA HIS A 243 -15.22 9.00 1.65
C HIS A 243 -15.76 7.57 1.45
N ILE A 244 -17.03 7.28 1.76
CA ILE A 244 -17.63 5.95 1.52
C ILE A 244 -17.70 5.66 0.02
N GLN A 245 -17.90 6.67 -0.82
CA GLN A 245 -17.98 6.51 -2.27
C GLN A 245 -16.59 6.28 -2.91
N MET A 246 -15.54 6.91 -2.37
CA MET A 246 -14.15 6.75 -2.85
C MET A 246 -13.54 5.36 -2.61
N ARG A 247 -14.14 4.51 -1.76
CA ARG A 247 -13.57 3.19 -1.40
C ARG A 247 -13.38 2.23 -2.59
N SER A 248 -14.08 2.44 -3.71
CA SER A 248 -13.92 1.66 -4.94
C SER A 248 -12.62 1.96 -5.71
N ILE A 249 -12.01 3.13 -5.44
CA ILE A 249 -10.77 3.60 -6.06
C ILE A 249 -9.58 2.94 -5.37
N ARG A 250 -8.98 1.94 -6.04
CA ARG A 250 -7.91 1.10 -5.48
C ARG A 250 -6.71 1.95 -5.05
N GLY A 251 -6.24 1.73 -3.82
CA GLY A 251 -5.09 2.44 -3.25
C GLY A 251 -5.34 3.90 -2.84
N SER A 252 -6.57 4.41 -2.96
CA SER A 252 -6.93 5.71 -2.39
C SER A 252 -6.89 5.68 -0.85
N SER A 253 -6.77 6.84 -0.21
CA SER A 253 -6.91 6.97 1.25
C SER A 253 -8.20 6.31 1.78
N ALA A 254 -9.31 6.36 1.04
CA ALA A 254 -10.57 5.71 1.43
C ALA A 254 -10.55 4.17 1.34
N TYR A 255 -9.90 3.64 0.30
CA TYR A 255 -9.65 2.21 0.15
C TYR A 255 -8.76 1.67 1.27
N TRP A 256 -7.68 2.38 1.61
CA TRP A 256 -6.77 1.98 2.68
C TRP A 256 -7.41 2.10 4.09
N ARG A 257 -8.30 3.07 4.32
CA ARG A 257 -9.08 3.09 5.58
C ARG A 257 -10.04 1.91 5.70
N THR A 258 -10.63 1.46 4.60
CA THR A 258 -11.44 0.24 4.62
C THR A 258 -10.56 -0.97 4.95
N ALA A 259 -9.38 -1.09 4.34
CA ALA A 259 -8.40 -2.13 4.65
C ALA A 259 -7.93 -2.10 6.12
N MET A 260 -7.72 -0.90 6.69
CA MET A 260 -7.40 -0.69 8.10
C MET A 260 -8.52 -1.18 9.03
N ASN A 261 -9.77 -0.81 8.74
CA ASN A 261 -10.92 -1.25 9.53
C ASN A 261 -11.07 -2.78 9.51
N GLU A 262 -10.87 -3.41 8.35
CA GLU A 262 -10.95 -4.87 8.22
C GLU A 262 -9.87 -5.58 9.03
N LEU A 263 -8.64 -5.07 9.02
CA LEU A 263 -7.57 -5.62 9.85
C LEU A 263 -7.81 -5.38 11.35
N ILE A 264 -8.31 -4.21 11.76
CA ILE A 264 -8.69 -3.97 13.16
C ILE A 264 -9.78 -4.95 13.61
N ALA A 265 -10.76 -5.24 12.76
CA ALA A 265 -11.78 -6.26 13.04
C ALA A 265 -11.15 -7.67 13.14
N PHE A 266 -10.25 -8.03 12.22
CA PHE A 266 -9.51 -9.28 12.23
C PHE A 266 -8.76 -9.46 13.56
N ILE A 267 -7.97 -8.45 13.96
CA ILE A 267 -7.21 -8.40 15.21
C ILE A 267 -8.14 -8.55 16.43
N LYS A 268 -9.28 -7.85 16.45
CA LYS A 268 -10.25 -7.97 17.56
C LYS A 268 -10.86 -9.37 17.68
N CYS A 269 -11.05 -10.08 16.57
CA CYS A 269 -11.61 -11.44 16.59
C CYS A 269 -10.57 -12.53 16.89
N VAL A 270 -9.33 -12.36 16.44
CA VAL A 270 -8.29 -13.43 16.45
C VAL A 270 -7.19 -13.17 17.48
N GLY A 271 -7.08 -11.95 18.00
CA GLY A 271 -5.98 -11.51 18.87
C GLY A 271 -4.79 -10.93 18.08
N PRO A 272 -3.67 -10.63 18.74
CA PRO A 272 -2.49 -10.09 18.08
C PRO A 272 -1.77 -11.14 17.22
N PRO A 273 -1.18 -10.74 16.07
CA PRO A 273 -0.30 -11.61 15.29
C PRO A 273 1.02 -11.85 16.03
N ALA A 274 1.67 -12.96 15.69
CA ALA A 274 3.00 -13.28 16.19
C ALA A 274 4.05 -12.38 15.51
N TRP A 275 4.06 -12.35 14.18
CA TRP A 275 5.10 -11.66 13.41
C TRP A 275 4.53 -10.59 12.49
N PHE A 276 5.21 -9.45 12.45
CA PHE A 276 5.16 -8.50 11.34
C PHE A 276 6.40 -8.69 10.47
N ILE A 277 6.18 -8.97 9.19
CA ILE A 277 7.21 -9.26 8.19
C ILE A 277 7.08 -8.23 7.07
N THR A 278 8.19 -7.60 6.68
CA THR A 278 8.29 -6.80 5.45
C THR A 278 9.28 -7.46 4.52
N LEU A 279 8.87 -7.70 3.26
CA LEU A 279 9.73 -8.24 2.20
C LEU A 279 9.84 -7.24 1.05
N SER A 280 11.06 -6.88 0.67
CA SER A 280 11.36 -5.92 -0.40
C SER A 280 11.54 -6.63 -1.74
N CYS A 281 11.12 -6.02 -2.85
CA CYS A 281 11.45 -6.52 -4.18
C CYS A 281 12.97 -6.46 -4.42
N ASN A 282 13.58 -7.55 -4.85
CA ASN A 282 15.00 -7.62 -5.25
C ASN A 282 15.12 -7.85 -6.77
N ASP A 283 14.28 -7.13 -7.51
CA ASP A 283 14.08 -7.20 -8.96
C ASP A 283 15.38 -7.18 -9.79
N LEU A 284 16.37 -6.40 -9.37
CA LEU A 284 17.68 -6.30 -10.05
C LEU A 284 18.56 -7.56 -9.93
N ASN A 285 18.40 -8.36 -8.88
CA ASN A 285 19.30 -9.49 -8.57
C ASN A 285 18.63 -10.87 -8.73
N TRP A 286 17.29 -10.92 -8.63
CA TRP A 286 16.51 -12.13 -8.85
C TRP A 286 16.72 -12.72 -10.25
N LEU A 287 17.40 -13.87 -10.34
CA LEU A 287 17.65 -14.56 -11.60
C LEU A 287 16.35 -15.01 -12.30
N ASP A 288 15.32 -15.36 -11.53
CA ASP A 288 13.99 -15.69 -12.05
C ASP A 288 13.24 -14.46 -12.60
N MET A 289 13.47 -13.26 -12.03
CA MET A 289 13.02 -11.99 -12.61
C MET A 289 13.73 -11.73 -13.94
N ARG A 290 15.07 -11.75 -13.94
CA ARG A 290 15.90 -11.53 -15.13
C ARG A 290 15.54 -12.50 -16.26
N LYS A 291 15.29 -13.78 -15.95
CA LYS A 291 14.77 -14.79 -16.89
C LYS A 291 13.42 -14.39 -17.49
N ALA A 292 12.47 -13.94 -16.65
CA ALA A 292 11.16 -13.50 -17.13
C ALA A 292 11.25 -12.25 -18.04
N LEU A 293 12.15 -11.33 -17.72
CA LEU A 293 12.44 -10.13 -18.52
C LEU A 293 13.07 -10.50 -19.88
N LEU A 294 14.09 -11.36 -19.89
CA LEU A 294 14.74 -11.85 -21.11
C LEU A 294 13.78 -12.62 -22.03
N ILE A 295 12.83 -13.38 -21.47
CA ILE A 295 11.77 -14.04 -22.24
C ILE A 295 10.86 -12.98 -22.90
N ALA A 296 10.45 -11.94 -22.17
CA ALA A 296 9.62 -10.87 -22.72
C ALA A 296 10.36 -10.07 -23.81
N ASP A 297 11.67 -9.90 -23.65
CA ASP A 297 12.58 -9.27 -24.61
C ASP A 297 13.00 -10.19 -25.78
N LYS A 298 12.37 -11.37 -25.91
CA LYS A 298 12.61 -12.36 -26.99
C LYS A 298 14.04 -12.90 -27.03
N ARG A 299 14.74 -12.89 -25.89
CA ARG A 299 16.09 -13.45 -25.69
C ARG A 299 16.09 -14.63 -24.68
N PRO A 300 15.21 -15.65 -24.82
CA PRO A 300 15.03 -16.71 -23.81
C PRO A 300 16.25 -17.64 -23.64
N GLY A 301 17.20 -17.62 -24.58
CA GLY A 301 18.44 -18.41 -24.50
C GLY A 301 19.65 -17.66 -23.91
N VAL A 302 19.48 -16.41 -23.49
CA VAL A 302 20.52 -15.67 -22.74
C VAL A 302 20.46 -16.09 -21.26
N ASP A 303 21.61 -16.34 -20.67
CA ASP A 303 21.72 -16.66 -19.25
C ASP A 303 21.35 -15.42 -18.39
N PRO A 304 20.34 -15.50 -17.49
CA PRO A 304 19.98 -14.43 -16.56
C PRO A 304 21.13 -13.95 -15.65
N ALA A 305 22.14 -14.78 -15.38
CA ALA A 305 23.31 -14.38 -14.60
C ALA A 305 24.26 -13.48 -15.41
N SER A 306 24.32 -13.66 -16.74
CA SER A 306 25.25 -12.97 -17.66
C SER A 306 24.94 -11.48 -17.90
N ILE A 307 23.69 -11.05 -17.69
CA ILE A 307 23.31 -9.63 -17.89
C ILE A 307 23.76 -8.76 -16.70
N CYS A 308 24.26 -7.56 -16.99
CA CYS A 308 24.68 -6.63 -15.95
C CYS A 308 23.47 -5.94 -15.28
N ILE A 309 23.70 -5.29 -14.14
CA ILE A 309 22.63 -4.62 -13.38
C ILE A 309 22.00 -3.46 -14.18
N ASP A 310 22.79 -2.74 -15.00
CA ASP A 310 22.28 -1.66 -15.85
C ASP A 310 21.34 -2.16 -16.96
N GLU A 311 21.63 -3.34 -17.53
CA GLU A 311 20.73 -3.98 -18.50
C GLU A 311 19.46 -4.50 -17.81
N ALA A 312 19.59 -5.13 -16.63
CA ALA A 312 18.44 -5.56 -15.85
C ALA A 312 17.52 -4.38 -15.48
N GLN A 313 18.07 -3.23 -15.11
CA GLN A 313 17.33 -1.99 -14.85
C GLN A 313 16.57 -1.50 -16.10
N GLN A 314 17.23 -1.48 -17.28
CA GLN A 314 16.57 -1.09 -18.53
C GLN A 314 15.42 -2.02 -18.90
N LEU A 315 15.60 -3.34 -18.71
CA LEU A 315 14.55 -4.33 -18.93
C LEU A 315 13.39 -4.17 -17.94
N ILE A 316 13.67 -3.87 -16.67
CA ILE A 316 12.64 -3.57 -15.65
C ILE A 316 11.78 -2.36 -16.08
N GLU A 317 12.41 -1.28 -16.52
CA GLU A 317 11.71 -0.07 -16.99
C GLU A 317 10.88 -0.32 -18.26
N MET A 318 11.34 -1.22 -19.14
CA MET A 318 10.63 -1.58 -20.37
C MET A 318 9.46 -2.55 -20.13
N TYR A 319 9.60 -3.48 -19.18
CA TYR A 319 8.69 -4.62 -18.97
C TYR A 319 8.05 -4.61 -17.57
N LEU A 320 7.56 -3.43 -17.13
CA LEU A 320 6.89 -3.22 -15.83
C LEU A 320 5.73 -4.18 -15.53
N VAL A 321 5.04 -4.67 -16.57
CA VAL A 321 3.99 -5.69 -16.48
C VAL A 321 4.55 -7.03 -16.03
N VAL A 322 5.73 -7.40 -16.53
CA VAL A 322 6.45 -8.63 -16.15
C VAL A 322 6.90 -8.52 -14.70
N LEU A 323 7.57 -7.42 -14.32
CA LEU A 323 7.94 -7.11 -12.93
C LEU A 323 6.75 -7.27 -11.97
N SER A 324 5.63 -6.61 -12.28
CA SER A 324 4.44 -6.61 -11.43
C SER A 324 3.86 -8.01 -11.23
N ARG A 325 3.75 -8.78 -12.32
CA ARG A 325 3.21 -10.16 -12.31
C ARG A 325 4.17 -11.14 -11.65
N HIS A 326 5.47 -11.00 -11.87
CA HIS A 326 6.51 -11.82 -11.26
C HIS A 326 6.57 -11.61 -9.74
N PHE A 327 6.60 -10.36 -9.26
CA PHE A 327 6.53 -10.07 -7.83
C PHE A 327 5.28 -10.68 -7.19
N SER A 328 4.10 -10.55 -7.83
CA SER A 328 2.88 -11.19 -7.33
C SER A 328 2.95 -12.72 -7.30
N ARG A 329 3.70 -13.36 -8.23
CA ARG A 329 3.96 -14.81 -8.20
C ARG A 329 4.88 -15.19 -7.04
N ARG A 330 5.97 -14.46 -6.79
CA ARG A 330 6.85 -14.68 -5.63
C ARG A 330 6.09 -14.52 -4.31
N VAL A 331 5.23 -13.49 -4.19
CA VAL A 331 4.34 -13.32 -3.02
C VAL A 331 3.42 -14.54 -2.86
N ASN A 332 2.76 -15.01 -3.92
CA ASN A 332 1.88 -16.18 -3.84
C ASN A 332 2.64 -17.47 -3.47
N ALA A 333 3.85 -17.66 -4.00
CA ALA A 333 4.71 -18.79 -3.65
C ALA A 333 5.10 -18.75 -2.16
N PHE A 334 5.55 -17.60 -1.66
CA PHE A 334 5.85 -17.39 -0.25
C PHE A 334 4.62 -17.66 0.64
N MET A 335 3.47 -17.06 0.31
CA MET A 335 2.22 -17.26 1.06
C MET A 335 1.71 -18.71 1.05
N SER A 336 2.08 -19.50 0.04
CA SER A 336 1.79 -20.93 -0.02
C SER A 336 2.77 -21.73 0.84
N HIS A 337 4.07 -21.39 0.77
CA HIS A 337 5.13 -22.03 1.52
C HIS A 337 4.91 -21.90 3.05
N ILE A 338 4.66 -20.68 3.56
CA ILE A 338 4.48 -20.46 5.01
C ILE A 338 3.23 -21.15 5.60
N LYS A 339 2.23 -21.49 4.77
CA LYS A 339 1.04 -22.24 5.20
C LYS A 339 1.30 -23.73 5.27
N ARG A 340 2.06 -24.26 4.29
CA ARG A 340 2.35 -25.69 4.12
C ARG A 340 3.49 -26.18 5.02
N ASN A 341 4.38 -25.30 5.49
CA ASN A 341 5.54 -25.63 6.31
C ASN A 341 5.41 -25.07 7.75
N PRO A 342 4.97 -25.87 8.75
CA PRO A 342 4.72 -25.39 10.10
C PRO A 342 5.98 -25.00 10.89
N GLY A 343 7.17 -25.38 10.42
CA GLY A 343 8.44 -24.98 11.05
C GLY A 343 8.86 -23.55 10.74
N PHE A 344 8.49 -23.06 9.55
CA PHE A 344 9.16 -21.97 8.82
C PHE A 344 9.09 -20.59 9.49
N LEU A 345 8.13 -20.37 10.39
CA LEU A 345 8.01 -19.15 11.20
C LEU A 345 7.86 -19.50 12.70
N GLY A 346 8.46 -20.63 13.11
CA GLY A 346 8.46 -21.12 14.49
C GLY A 346 7.17 -21.84 14.92
N GLY A 347 6.18 -21.99 14.04
CA GLY A 347 4.95 -22.74 14.29
C GLY A 347 3.95 -22.64 13.14
N GLN A 348 2.85 -23.40 13.21
CA GLN A 348 1.82 -23.41 12.17
C GLN A 348 1.19 -22.02 11.99
N VAL A 349 1.32 -21.43 10.80
CA VAL A 349 0.54 -20.26 10.40
C VAL A 349 -0.93 -20.66 10.30
N VAL A 350 -1.79 -20.06 11.12
CA VAL A 350 -3.24 -20.29 11.13
C VAL A 350 -4.02 -19.16 10.47
N ASP A 351 -3.52 -17.93 10.58
CA ASP A 351 -4.13 -16.76 9.99
C ASP A 351 -3.06 -15.80 9.44
N HIS A 352 -3.43 -15.01 8.44
CA HIS A 352 -2.56 -14.01 7.83
C HIS A 352 -3.34 -12.83 7.29
N TRP A 353 -2.68 -11.68 7.22
CA TRP A 353 -3.15 -10.50 6.49
C TRP A 353 -1.95 -9.79 5.86
N TRP A 354 -2.06 -9.35 4.62
CA TRP A 354 -0.99 -8.60 3.95
C TRP A 354 -1.50 -7.48 3.07
N ARG A 355 -0.60 -6.52 2.79
CA ARG A 355 -0.74 -5.48 1.76
C ARG A 355 0.53 -5.36 0.93
N ILE A 356 0.39 -4.84 -0.29
CA ILE A 356 1.51 -4.31 -1.06
C ILE A 356 1.62 -2.80 -0.80
N GLU A 357 2.81 -2.33 -0.44
CA GLU A 357 3.19 -0.92 -0.44
C GLU A 357 4.14 -0.68 -1.62
N PHE A 358 3.82 0.28 -2.47
CA PHE A 358 4.79 0.82 -3.43
C PHE A 358 5.49 1.95 -2.71
N GLN A 359 6.75 1.74 -2.33
CA GLN A 359 7.55 2.83 -1.76
C GLN A 359 7.74 3.91 -2.84
N ASN A 360 8.05 5.14 -2.43
CA ASN A 360 8.40 6.22 -3.37
C ASN A 360 9.45 5.79 -4.42
N ARG A 361 10.31 4.82 -4.07
CA ARG A 361 11.33 4.14 -4.91
C ARG A 361 10.79 3.34 -6.10
N GLY A 362 9.47 3.25 -6.30
CA GLY A 362 8.87 2.52 -7.43
C GLY A 362 8.51 1.08 -7.11
N SER A 363 9.49 0.24 -6.72
CA SER A 363 9.29 -1.20 -6.56
C SER A 363 8.34 -1.60 -5.41
N PRO A 364 7.55 -2.69 -5.58
CA PRO A 364 6.60 -3.17 -4.59
C PRO A 364 7.29 -3.77 -3.35
N HIS A 365 6.62 -3.69 -2.20
CA HIS A 365 7.03 -4.30 -0.94
C HIS A 365 5.83 -5.03 -0.33
N LEU A 366 6.03 -6.26 0.13
CA LEU A 366 5.02 -7.00 0.88
C LEU A 366 5.12 -6.61 2.35
N HIS A 367 4.01 -6.16 2.95
CA HIS A 367 3.86 -6.04 4.39
C HIS A 367 2.85 -7.10 4.85
N LEU A 368 3.30 -8.01 5.70
CA LEU A 368 2.60 -9.22 6.12
C LEU A 368 2.50 -9.28 7.65
N LEU A 369 1.34 -9.67 8.14
CA LEU A 369 1.07 -10.08 9.51
C LEU A 369 0.68 -11.56 9.50
N VAL A 370 1.24 -12.35 10.42
CA VAL A 370 0.93 -13.77 10.56
C VAL A 370 0.61 -14.14 12.01
N TRP A 371 -0.36 -15.02 12.17
CA TRP A 371 -0.75 -15.62 13.44
C TRP A 371 -0.26 -17.06 13.46
N ILE A 372 0.46 -17.40 14.53
CA ILE A 372 1.05 -18.72 14.75
C ILE A 372 0.22 -19.44 15.82
N ARG A 373 -0.12 -20.71 15.58
CA ARG A 373 -0.88 -21.53 16.54
C ARG A 373 -0.12 -21.65 17.86
N ASN A 374 -0.80 -21.36 18.96
CA ASN A 374 -0.29 -21.53 20.34
C ASN A 374 1.06 -20.82 20.57
N VAL A 375 1.24 -19.62 20.00
CA VAL A 375 2.46 -18.83 20.23
C VAL A 375 2.59 -18.47 21.73
N PRO A 376 3.75 -18.72 22.38
CA PRO A 376 4.02 -18.24 23.74
C PRO A 376 4.10 -16.71 23.78
N SER A 377 3.82 -16.13 24.94
CA SER A 377 3.99 -14.68 25.12
C SER A 377 5.47 -14.30 25.07
N PHE A 378 5.82 -13.30 24.27
CA PHE A 378 7.22 -12.97 23.96
C PHE A 378 8.04 -12.40 25.14
N ASP A 379 7.41 -12.07 26.25
CA ASP A 379 8.04 -11.69 27.53
C ASP A 379 8.44 -12.89 28.40
N THR A 380 8.00 -14.11 28.05
CA THR A 380 8.38 -15.35 28.74
C THR A 380 9.70 -15.93 28.20
N PRO A 381 10.44 -16.75 28.98
CA PRO A 381 11.64 -17.44 28.49
C PRO A 381 11.39 -18.27 27.23
N GLU A 382 10.24 -18.93 27.13
CA GLU A 382 9.80 -19.70 25.97
C GLU A 382 9.56 -18.79 24.74
N GLY A 383 8.99 -17.60 24.97
CA GLY A 383 8.79 -16.58 23.94
C GLY A 383 10.10 -15.96 23.45
N ILE A 384 11.04 -15.68 24.34
CA ILE A 384 12.38 -15.20 23.98
C ILE A 384 13.14 -16.27 23.19
N ALA A 385 13.09 -17.54 23.62
CA ALA A 385 13.68 -18.66 22.88
C ALA A 385 13.06 -18.84 21.48
N LEU A 386 11.75 -18.59 21.32
CA LEU A 386 11.10 -18.58 20.02
C LEU A 386 11.56 -17.41 19.14
N ILE A 387 11.76 -16.22 19.71
CA ILE A 387 12.34 -15.07 18.99
C ILE A 387 13.76 -15.40 18.53
N ASP A 388 14.63 -15.87 19.41
CA ASP A 388 16.03 -16.21 19.08
C ASP A 388 16.13 -17.35 18.05
N LYS A 389 15.11 -18.21 17.94
CA LYS A 389 15.00 -19.24 16.90
C LYS A 389 14.59 -18.67 15.54
N VAL A 390 13.61 -17.77 15.49
CA VAL A 390 12.96 -17.31 14.25
C VAL A 390 13.60 -16.03 13.71
N VAL A 391 14.08 -15.16 14.58
CA VAL A 391 14.58 -13.82 14.26
C VAL A 391 16.06 -13.72 14.60
N SER A 392 16.86 -13.55 13.56
CA SER A 392 18.30 -13.32 13.66
C SER A 392 18.68 -11.89 13.33
N CYS A 393 19.84 -11.48 13.82
CA CYS A 393 20.63 -10.40 13.25
C CYS A 393 22.12 -10.78 13.14
N SER A 394 22.42 -12.08 13.17
CA SER A 394 23.77 -12.60 13.08
C SER A 394 24.40 -12.28 11.74
N TYR A 395 25.72 -12.05 11.78
CA TYR A 395 26.56 -12.05 10.60
C TYR A 395 27.54 -13.21 10.75
N PRO A 396 27.20 -14.42 10.29
CA PRO A 396 28.12 -15.55 10.34
C PRO A 396 29.38 -15.22 9.54
N SER A 397 30.49 -15.87 9.84
CA SER A 397 31.67 -15.80 8.96
C SER A 397 31.44 -16.62 7.69
N GLU A 398 32.18 -16.29 6.64
CA GLU A 398 32.17 -17.02 5.37
C GLU A 398 32.60 -18.49 5.53
N GLU A 399 33.43 -18.80 6.53
CA GLU A 399 33.85 -20.18 6.85
C GLU A 399 32.77 -20.99 7.57
N GLU A 400 31.89 -20.34 8.36
CA GLU A 400 30.84 -21.01 9.14
C GLU A 400 29.60 -21.31 8.28
N ASP A 401 29.16 -20.34 7.48
CA ASP A 401 28.00 -20.45 6.60
C ASP A 401 28.15 -19.50 5.40
N PRO A 402 28.77 -19.96 4.28
CA PRO A 402 29.00 -19.14 3.10
C PRO A 402 27.70 -18.60 2.48
N GLN A 403 26.63 -19.40 2.51
CA GLN A 403 25.35 -19.05 1.90
C GLN A 403 24.67 -17.93 2.69
N MET A 404 24.56 -18.08 4.02
CA MET A 404 23.97 -17.06 4.87
C MET A 404 24.86 -15.82 4.96
N TYR A 405 26.20 -15.97 4.96
CA TYR A 405 27.13 -14.85 4.85
C TYR A 405 26.81 -13.98 3.62
N ASN A 406 26.72 -14.60 2.44
CA ASN A 406 26.42 -13.90 1.19
C ASN A 406 25.03 -13.26 1.19
N LEU A 407 24.00 -13.97 1.65
CA LEU A 407 22.64 -13.44 1.78
C LEU A 407 22.56 -12.25 2.75
N VAL A 408 23.22 -12.32 3.91
CA VAL A 408 23.25 -11.23 4.91
C VAL A 408 24.05 -10.04 4.39
N ASN A 409 25.24 -10.26 3.81
CA ASN A 409 26.11 -9.23 3.25
C ASN A 409 25.42 -8.44 2.12
N ARG A 410 24.73 -9.15 1.21
CA ARG A 410 24.00 -8.56 0.09
C ARG A 410 22.71 -7.86 0.52
N ASN A 411 21.87 -8.53 1.32
CA ASN A 411 20.48 -8.13 1.53
C ASN A 411 20.19 -7.44 2.88
N GLN A 412 21.00 -7.67 3.93
CA GLN A 412 20.66 -7.23 5.30
C GLN A 412 21.60 -6.18 5.90
N ILE A 413 22.77 -5.92 5.32
CA ILE A 413 23.64 -4.84 5.81
C ILE A 413 23.02 -3.47 5.50
N HIS A 414 22.70 -2.72 6.56
CA HIS A 414 22.20 -1.37 6.47
C HIS A 414 23.28 -0.39 6.00
N ARG A 415 23.23 -0.01 4.73
CA ARG A 415 24.00 1.11 4.16
C ARG A 415 23.17 2.38 4.23
N HIS A 416 23.77 3.49 4.68
CA HIS A 416 23.06 4.76 4.79
C HIS A 416 22.67 5.30 3.41
N THR A 417 21.41 5.72 3.26
CA THR A 417 20.85 6.30 2.04
C THR A 417 20.15 7.61 2.36
N HIS A 418 19.78 8.40 1.34
CA HIS A 418 18.97 9.61 1.51
C HIS A 418 17.68 9.36 2.33
N THR A 419 17.10 8.15 2.28
CA THR A 419 15.91 7.81 3.05
C THR A 419 16.13 7.68 4.56
N CYS A 420 17.38 7.51 5.02
CA CYS A 420 17.75 7.34 6.43
C CYS A 420 17.60 8.63 7.23
N PHE A 421 17.77 9.79 6.59
CA PHE A 421 17.80 11.11 7.21
C PHE A 421 16.63 11.97 6.71
N LYS A 422 15.50 11.95 7.41
CA LYS A 422 14.40 12.91 7.15
C LYS A 422 14.67 14.22 7.88
N ARG A 423 14.27 15.35 7.27
CA ARG A 423 14.17 16.69 7.90
C ARG A 423 15.42 17.12 8.69
N LYS A 424 16.62 17.02 8.08
CA LYS A 424 17.93 17.41 8.67
C LYS A 424 18.31 16.68 9.98
N ALA A 425 17.75 15.51 10.26
CA ALA A 425 18.19 14.71 11.41
C ALA A 425 19.62 14.18 11.21
N HIS A 426 20.47 14.28 12.23
CA HIS A 426 21.82 13.70 12.26
C HIS A 426 21.84 12.20 12.62
N LEU A 427 20.70 11.64 13.04
CA LEU A 427 20.55 10.24 13.44
C LEU A 427 19.74 9.48 12.39
N CYS A 428 20.14 8.24 12.11
CA CYS A 428 19.41 7.37 11.19
C CYS A 428 18.01 7.04 11.76
N ARG A 429 16.94 7.33 11.00
CA ARG A 429 15.53 7.05 11.37
C ARG A 429 15.25 5.60 11.79
N PHE A 430 16.11 4.68 11.37
CA PHE A 430 15.97 3.25 11.62
C PHE A 430 16.70 2.80 12.89
N ALA A 431 17.43 3.70 13.58
CA ALA A 431 18.31 3.45 14.72
C ALA A 431 19.51 2.52 14.39
N PHE A 432 20.22 2.86 13.30
CA PHE A 432 21.54 2.30 12.99
C PHE A 432 22.66 3.33 13.28
N PRO A 433 23.84 2.91 13.75
CA PRO A 433 24.17 1.53 14.15
C PRO A 433 23.39 1.09 15.41
N ARG A 434 22.98 -0.18 15.44
CA ARG A 434 22.31 -0.80 16.58
C ARG A 434 23.25 -0.87 17.78
N LYS A 435 22.70 -0.76 18.99
CA LYS A 435 23.44 -1.07 20.20
C LYS A 435 23.71 -2.59 20.26
N PRO A 436 24.91 -3.02 20.66
CA PRO A 436 25.15 -4.43 21.01
C PRO A 436 24.36 -4.79 22.29
N SER A 437 23.85 -6.02 22.35
CA SER A 437 23.16 -6.57 23.52
C SER A 437 23.64 -7.99 23.81
N ARG A 438 23.68 -8.38 25.09
CA ARG A 438 24.05 -9.75 25.51
C ARG A 438 22.91 -10.75 25.41
N GLU A 439 21.68 -10.26 25.42
CA GLU A 439 20.46 -11.07 25.45
C GLU A 439 19.36 -10.39 24.62
N THR A 440 18.37 -11.18 24.20
CA THR A 440 17.15 -10.68 23.56
C THR A 440 16.14 -10.29 24.65
N LYS A 441 15.56 -9.10 24.54
CA LYS A 441 14.54 -8.61 25.48
C LYS A 441 13.40 -7.88 24.77
N ILE A 442 12.22 -7.95 25.37
CA ILE A 442 11.08 -7.09 25.04
C ILE A 442 11.24 -5.76 25.80
N ILE A 443 10.94 -4.66 25.12
CA ILE A 443 11.05 -3.29 25.62
C ILE A 443 9.66 -2.72 25.83
N ASP A 444 9.39 -2.19 27.02
CA ASP A 444 8.20 -1.40 27.34
C ASP A 444 8.11 -0.18 26.41
N GLU A 445 6.98 -0.03 25.75
CA GLU A 445 6.70 1.03 24.78
C GLU A 445 6.72 2.45 25.36
N ASN A 446 6.46 2.58 26.65
CA ASN A 446 6.48 3.85 27.37
C ASN A 446 7.90 4.23 27.82
N SER A 447 8.88 3.34 27.63
CA SER A 447 10.26 3.57 28.04
C SER A 447 11.02 4.50 27.08
N PRO A 448 12.04 5.24 27.58
CA PRO A 448 13.02 5.91 26.72
C PRO A 448 13.80 4.95 25.81
N GLU A 449 13.88 3.67 26.14
CA GLU A 449 14.58 2.64 25.36
C GLU A 449 13.84 2.34 24.05
N PHE A 450 12.50 2.28 24.08
CA PHE A 450 11.67 2.07 22.89
C PHE A 450 11.88 3.17 21.84
N LEU A 451 11.94 4.42 22.28
CA LEU A 451 12.23 5.57 21.42
C LEU A 451 13.66 5.49 20.84
N GLN A 452 14.65 5.08 21.64
CA GLN A 452 16.03 4.91 21.20
C GLN A 452 16.20 3.76 20.20
N ASN A 453 15.42 2.68 20.30
CA ASN A 453 15.41 1.57 19.33
C ASN A 453 14.65 1.88 18.02
N GLY A 454 14.14 3.12 17.89
CA GLY A 454 13.43 3.60 16.71
C GLY A 454 11.96 3.13 16.65
N GLY A 455 11.34 2.93 17.82
CA GLY A 455 9.98 2.40 17.95
C GLY A 455 9.93 0.92 17.56
N ARG A 456 10.67 0.09 18.30
CA ARG A 456 10.69 -1.37 18.18
C ARG A 456 10.63 -1.99 19.57
N PHE A 457 9.72 -2.95 19.73
CA PHE A 457 9.39 -3.61 20.99
C PHE A 457 10.37 -4.72 21.36
N CYS A 458 11.30 -5.10 20.48
CA CYS A 458 12.31 -6.11 20.73
C CYS A 458 13.71 -5.55 20.42
N GLU A 459 14.62 -5.73 21.37
CA GLU A 459 16.07 -5.59 21.19
C GLU A 459 16.66 -7.00 21.22
N LEU A 460 17.19 -7.43 20.09
CA LEU A 460 17.82 -8.75 19.94
C LEU A 460 19.20 -8.76 20.60
N ARG A 461 19.61 -9.93 21.10
CA ARG A 461 21.02 -10.26 21.34
C ARG A 461 21.83 -9.94 20.08
N ARG A 462 22.91 -9.18 20.25
CA ARG A 462 23.67 -8.62 19.13
C ARG A 462 25.13 -8.36 19.50
N ALA A 463 26.04 -8.97 18.75
CA ALA A 463 27.47 -8.73 18.85
C ALA A 463 27.88 -7.36 18.26
N ALA A 464 29.07 -6.88 18.63
CA ALA A 464 29.53 -5.54 18.24
C ALA A 464 29.74 -5.35 16.72
N HIS A 465 30.02 -6.43 15.98
CA HIS A 465 30.19 -6.40 14.52
C HIS A 465 28.83 -6.43 13.78
N GLU A 466 27.79 -7.01 14.38
CA GLU A 466 26.43 -7.13 13.83
C GLU A 466 25.62 -5.82 13.90
N LYS A 467 26.20 -4.72 14.39
CA LYS A 467 25.52 -3.42 14.60
C LYS A 467 24.88 -2.80 13.34
N TRP A 468 25.22 -3.28 12.15
CA TRP A 468 24.67 -2.83 10.87
C TRP A 468 23.68 -3.80 10.23
N VAL A 469 23.51 -5.01 10.76
CA VAL A 469 22.63 -6.04 10.19
C VAL A 469 21.17 -5.76 10.55
N ASN A 470 20.25 -5.80 9.60
CA ASN A 470 18.82 -5.71 9.90
C ASN A 470 18.29 -7.00 10.55
N ASN A 471 17.09 -6.98 11.12
CA ASN A 471 16.47 -8.18 11.66
C ASN A 471 15.90 -9.02 10.50
N TYR A 472 16.32 -10.28 10.38
CA TYR A 472 15.86 -11.21 9.35
C TYR A 472 15.45 -12.55 9.95
N CYS A 473 14.75 -13.38 9.19
CA CYS A 473 14.54 -14.78 9.52
C CYS A 473 15.36 -15.59 8.50
N PRO A 474 16.28 -16.48 8.92
CA PRO A 474 17.16 -17.22 7.99
C PRO A 474 16.39 -17.91 6.86
N GLU A 475 15.39 -18.74 7.21
CA GLU A 475 14.57 -19.49 6.25
C GLU A 475 13.81 -18.57 5.27
N VAL A 476 13.32 -17.41 5.76
CA VAL A 476 12.65 -16.40 4.92
C VAL A 476 13.64 -15.69 4.00
N LEU A 477 14.86 -15.42 4.47
CA LEU A 477 15.89 -14.74 3.70
C LEU A 477 16.41 -15.63 2.56
N GLU A 478 16.61 -16.93 2.82
CA GLU A 478 16.93 -17.93 1.80
C GLU A 478 15.82 -18.04 0.75
N PHE A 479 14.56 -18.21 1.17
CA PHE A 479 13.44 -18.34 0.24
C PHE A 479 13.23 -17.06 -0.60
N TRP A 480 13.28 -15.90 0.05
CA TRP A 480 12.91 -14.63 -0.58
C TRP A 480 14.05 -14.00 -1.38
N ASP A 481 15.31 -14.22 -0.97
CA ASP A 481 16.52 -13.57 -1.46
C ASP A 481 16.32 -12.07 -1.69
N GLY A 482 16.14 -11.31 -0.62
CA GLY A 482 15.96 -9.87 -0.70
C GLY A 482 15.92 -9.22 0.68
N ASN A 483 16.05 -7.89 0.72
CA ASN A 483 15.99 -7.17 1.98
C ASN A 483 14.65 -7.42 2.70
N MET A 484 14.72 -7.77 3.98
CA MET A 484 13.56 -8.05 4.81
C MET A 484 13.68 -7.40 6.18
N ASP A 485 12.55 -7.34 6.89
CA ASP A 485 12.47 -6.94 8.30
C ASP A 485 11.44 -7.85 8.97
N ILE A 486 11.81 -8.57 10.04
CA ILE A 486 10.87 -9.35 10.86
C ILE A 486 10.92 -8.87 12.32
N GLN A 487 9.75 -8.60 12.89
CA GLN A 487 9.61 -8.08 14.25
C GLN A 487 8.46 -8.81 14.97
N PRO A 488 8.66 -9.25 16.23
CA PRO A 488 7.58 -9.77 17.06
C PRO A 488 6.55 -8.66 17.30
N CYS A 489 5.27 -9.01 17.20
CA CYS A 489 4.17 -8.17 17.66
C CYS A 489 3.76 -8.61 19.08
N GLY A 490 3.03 -9.72 19.21
CA GLY A 490 2.74 -10.39 20.50
C GLY A 490 1.81 -9.66 21.47
N SER A 491 1.88 -8.33 21.53
CA SER A 491 0.98 -7.46 22.30
C SER A 491 0.06 -6.65 21.39
N ASN A 492 -1.05 -6.16 21.93
CA ASN A 492 -2.04 -5.37 21.18
C ASN A 492 -1.52 -3.96 20.87
N GLU A 493 -0.63 -3.45 21.71
CA GLU A 493 -0.07 -2.11 21.69
C GLU A 493 1.07 -2.03 20.66
N ALA A 494 1.93 -3.05 20.64
CA ALA A 494 2.92 -3.25 19.58
C ALA A 494 2.24 -3.29 18.20
N LEU A 495 1.19 -4.08 18.10
CA LEU A 495 0.36 -4.21 16.93
C LEU A 495 -0.33 -2.89 16.52
N ALA A 496 -0.91 -2.14 17.47
CA ALA A 496 -1.52 -0.85 17.19
C ALA A 496 -0.50 0.15 16.63
N HIS A 497 0.73 0.16 17.14
CA HIS A 497 1.83 0.93 16.60
C HIS A 497 2.20 0.47 15.16
N TYR A 498 2.31 -0.83 14.88
CA TYR A 498 2.62 -1.34 13.52
C TYR A 498 1.49 -1.06 12.51
N VAL A 499 0.22 -1.29 12.87
CA VAL A 499 -0.95 -0.94 12.06
C VAL A 499 -0.94 0.55 11.71
N THR A 500 -0.71 1.41 12.69
CA THR A 500 -0.64 2.86 12.47
C THR A 500 0.55 3.23 11.57
N LYS A 501 1.73 2.67 11.82
CA LYS A 501 2.99 3.00 11.12
C LYS A 501 3.06 2.50 9.66
N TYR A 502 2.31 1.44 9.31
CA TYR A 502 2.40 0.80 7.99
C TYR A 502 1.08 0.71 7.21
N ILE A 503 -0.06 1.10 7.80
CA ILE A 503 -1.37 1.10 7.13
C ILE A 503 -1.98 2.51 7.14
N ALA A 504 -1.81 3.27 8.22
CA ALA A 504 -2.16 4.70 8.26
C ALA A 504 -1.09 5.63 7.65
N LYS A 505 -0.13 5.09 6.88
CA LYS A 505 0.58 5.85 5.83
C LYS A 505 -0.41 6.22 4.72
N ALA A 506 -1.25 7.21 4.99
CA ALA A 506 -2.01 7.92 3.97
C ALA A 506 -1.08 8.81 3.13
N GLU A 507 -1.64 9.42 2.09
CA GLU A 507 -0.95 10.39 1.23
C GLU A 507 -0.36 11.56 2.06
N PRO A 508 0.76 12.18 1.65
CA PRO A 508 1.45 13.18 2.46
C PRO A 508 0.55 14.34 2.92
N GLU A 509 0.64 14.71 4.21
CA GLU A 509 -0.20 15.77 4.80
C GLU A 509 -0.09 17.11 4.06
N ASP A 510 1.05 17.39 3.42
CA ASP A 510 1.31 18.63 2.68
C ASP A 510 0.44 18.79 1.42
N LEU A 511 -0.07 17.69 0.81
CA LEU A 511 -1.06 17.75 -0.28
C LEU A 511 -2.46 18.16 0.22
N ASN A 512 -2.72 17.93 1.51
CA ASN A 512 -4.07 17.76 2.02
C ASN A 512 -4.80 19.11 2.15
N ASP A 513 -4.10 20.21 2.44
CA ASP A 513 -4.76 21.52 2.65
C ASP A 513 -5.16 22.21 1.34
N GLY A 514 -4.34 22.13 0.29
CA GLY A 514 -4.71 22.62 -1.05
C GLY A 514 -5.89 21.83 -1.65
N VAL A 515 -5.93 20.52 -1.41
CA VAL A 515 -7.05 19.64 -1.77
C VAL A 515 -8.30 19.97 -0.97
N LYS A 516 -8.22 20.09 0.37
CA LYS A 516 -9.35 20.50 1.23
C LYS A 516 -9.95 21.84 0.79
N GLN A 517 -9.11 22.85 0.49
CA GLN A 517 -9.57 24.16 0.03
C GLN A 517 -10.26 24.10 -1.34
N ALA A 518 -9.76 23.29 -2.26
CA ALA A 518 -10.40 23.06 -3.56
C ALA A 518 -11.74 22.30 -3.42
N ILE A 519 -11.78 21.27 -2.57
CA ILE A 519 -13.00 20.51 -2.27
C ILE A 519 -14.05 21.40 -1.60
N ASN A 520 -13.65 22.27 -0.66
CA ASN A 520 -14.56 23.20 0.00
C ASN A 520 -15.13 24.25 -0.96
N ARG A 521 -14.33 24.77 -1.91
CA ARG A 521 -14.82 25.61 -3.01
C ARG A 521 -15.83 24.87 -3.89
N ILE A 522 -15.50 23.66 -4.36
CA ILE A 522 -16.43 22.83 -5.15
C ILE A 522 -17.72 22.51 -4.37
N ARG A 523 -17.65 22.35 -3.04
CA ARG A 523 -18.83 22.16 -2.18
C ARG A 523 -19.73 23.39 -2.10
N GLN A 524 -19.20 24.59 -2.25
CA GLN A 524 -19.91 25.87 -2.20
C GLN A 524 -20.42 26.31 -3.59
N GLU A 525 -19.61 26.12 -4.63
CA GLU A 525 -19.85 26.64 -5.98
C GLU A 525 -20.77 25.76 -6.84
N GLU A 526 -20.71 24.44 -6.67
CA GLU A 526 -21.55 23.50 -7.45
C GLU A 526 -22.85 23.20 -6.70
N SER A 527 -24.00 23.21 -7.38
CA SER A 527 -25.29 22.83 -6.78
C SER A 527 -25.63 21.37 -7.03
N ASP A 528 -25.28 20.82 -8.21
CA ASP A 528 -25.58 19.43 -8.55
C ASP A 528 -24.68 18.44 -7.80
N ILE A 529 -25.30 17.46 -7.15
CA ILE A 529 -24.63 16.47 -6.30
C ILE A 529 -23.69 15.57 -7.12
N GLN A 530 -24.08 15.15 -8.32
CA GLN A 530 -23.28 14.28 -9.19
C GLN A 530 -22.06 15.04 -9.74
N ARG A 531 -22.26 16.30 -10.16
CA ARG A 531 -21.19 17.20 -10.62
C ARG A 531 -20.18 17.49 -9.51
N LYS A 532 -20.68 17.78 -8.32
CA LYS A 532 -19.88 18.06 -7.11
C LYS A 532 -19.01 16.87 -6.75
N LEU A 533 -19.59 15.68 -6.69
CA LEU A 533 -18.87 14.43 -6.46
C LEU A 533 -17.80 14.19 -7.54
N PHE A 534 -18.14 14.34 -8.81
CA PHE A 534 -17.22 14.12 -9.92
C PHE A 534 -16.01 15.06 -9.87
N LYS A 535 -16.26 16.37 -9.70
CA LYS A 535 -15.20 17.39 -9.56
C LYS A 535 -14.27 17.09 -8.38
N ILE A 536 -14.81 16.63 -7.25
CA ILE A 536 -14.02 16.21 -6.08
C ILE A 536 -13.18 14.95 -6.39
N CYS A 537 -13.76 13.94 -7.05
CA CYS A 537 -13.05 12.73 -7.47
C CYS A 537 -11.87 13.05 -8.39
N MET A 538 -12.09 13.81 -9.46
CA MET A 538 -11.02 14.18 -10.40
C MET A 538 -9.96 15.07 -9.75
N ARG A 539 -10.34 15.94 -8.81
CA ARG A 539 -9.37 16.78 -8.07
C ARG A 539 -8.43 15.93 -7.20
N ILE A 540 -8.95 14.88 -6.56
CA ILE A 540 -8.15 13.94 -5.75
C ILE A 540 -7.23 13.10 -6.64
N LEU A 541 -7.74 12.54 -7.75
CA LEU A 541 -6.90 11.79 -8.71
C LEU A 541 -5.76 12.64 -9.27
N LYS A 542 -6.01 13.93 -9.58
CA LYS A 542 -4.98 14.84 -10.11
C LYS A 542 -3.81 15.08 -9.14
N GLU A 543 -4.01 14.99 -7.84
CA GLU A 543 -2.94 15.21 -6.86
C GLU A 543 -2.27 13.90 -6.42
N ARG A 544 -2.94 12.76 -6.60
CA ARG A 544 -2.37 11.45 -6.30
C ARG A 544 -1.25 11.09 -7.29
N GLN A 545 -0.04 10.92 -6.76
CA GLN A 545 1.08 10.33 -7.48
C GLN A 545 0.95 8.80 -7.49
N VAL A 546 1.26 8.19 -8.63
CA VAL A 546 1.30 6.73 -8.82
C VAL A 546 2.64 6.38 -9.49
N SER A 547 3.33 5.35 -9.01
CA SER A 547 4.56 4.86 -9.65
C SER A 547 4.22 4.02 -10.88
N ALA A 548 5.14 3.93 -11.84
CA ALA A 548 4.94 3.10 -13.03
C ALA A 548 4.68 1.61 -12.68
N CYS A 549 5.33 1.10 -11.62
CA CYS A 549 5.08 -0.24 -11.07
C CYS A 549 3.70 -0.37 -10.41
N GLU A 550 3.26 0.60 -9.60
CA GLU A 550 1.90 0.58 -9.04
C GLU A 550 0.86 0.61 -10.16
N CYS A 551 1.11 1.41 -11.20
CA CYS A 551 0.26 1.51 -12.38
C CYS A 551 0.08 0.14 -13.06
N ALA A 552 1.19 -0.50 -13.46
CA ALA A 552 1.18 -1.83 -14.06
C ALA A 552 0.51 -2.89 -13.15
N TYR A 553 0.82 -2.89 -11.85
CA TYR A 553 0.24 -3.82 -10.88
C TYR A 553 -1.27 -3.65 -10.71
N ARG A 554 -1.75 -2.40 -10.70
CA ARG A 554 -3.18 -2.07 -10.60
C ARG A 554 -3.94 -2.45 -11.88
N LEU A 555 -3.33 -2.24 -13.05
CA LEU A 555 -3.87 -2.58 -14.37
C LEU A 555 -3.96 -4.10 -14.58
N CYS A 556 -2.93 -4.84 -14.15
CA CYS A 556 -2.96 -6.30 -14.11
C CYS A 556 -3.99 -6.88 -13.10
N HIS A 557 -4.73 -6.03 -12.38
CA HIS A 557 -5.70 -6.38 -11.34
C HIS A 557 -5.12 -7.20 -10.17
N LEU A 558 -3.80 -7.21 -10.00
CA LEU A 558 -3.13 -7.98 -8.95
C LEU A 558 -3.54 -7.45 -7.56
N PRO A 559 -3.80 -8.31 -6.55
CA PRO A 559 -4.37 -7.85 -5.27
C PRO A 559 -3.41 -6.94 -4.50
N LEU A 560 -3.86 -5.74 -4.09
CA LEU A 560 -3.08 -4.82 -3.26
C LEU A 560 -3.09 -5.22 -1.77
N ARG A 561 -3.95 -6.17 -1.38
CA ARG A 561 -4.11 -6.70 -0.03
C ARG A 561 -4.87 -8.02 -0.05
N SER A 562 -4.68 -8.85 0.96
CA SER A 562 -5.47 -10.06 1.21
C SER A 562 -5.41 -10.46 2.69
N GLY A 563 -6.24 -11.40 3.11
CA GLY A 563 -6.15 -12.07 4.41
C GLY A 563 -6.94 -13.37 4.43
N SER A 564 -6.68 -14.26 5.39
CA SER A 564 -7.35 -15.56 5.51
C SER A 564 -8.83 -15.46 5.91
N ARG A 565 -9.28 -14.34 6.45
CA ARG A 565 -10.66 -14.13 6.90
C ARG A 565 -11.33 -12.98 6.14
N LYS A 566 -12.59 -13.21 5.77
CA LYS A 566 -13.46 -12.21 5.14
C LYS A 566 -14.13 -11.38 6.22
N CYS A 567 -13.92 -10.07 6.20
CA CYS A 567 -14.62 -9.13 7.07
C CYS A 567 -15.92 -8.65 6.40
N ILE A 568 -17.02 -8.62 7.16
CA ILE A 568 -18.31 -8.07 6.72
C ILE A 568 -18.73 -7.02 7.73
N PHE A 569 -18.82 -5.76 7.29
CA PHE A 569 -19.39 -4.69 8.10
C PHE A 569 -20.92 -4.73 7.97
N LEU A 570 -21.60 -5.04 9.08
CA LEU A 570 -23.04 -4.91 9.18
C LEU A 570 -23.38 -3.42 9.39
N ASN A 571 -24.26 -2.87 8.57
CA ASN A 571 -24.87 -1.58 8.84
C ASN A 571 -25.97 -1.80 9.89
N ALA A 572 -25.78 -1.26 11.09
CA ALA A 572 -26.85 -1.07 12.09
C ALA A 572 -27.60 0.24 11.81
#